data_AF-A0A7S6MEC1-F1
#
_entry.id   AF-A0A7S6MEC1-F1
#
_cell.length_a   1.000
_cell.length_b   1.000
_cell.length_c   1.000
_cell.angle_alpha   90.00
_cell.angle_beta   90.00
_cell.angle_gamma   90.00
#
_symmetry.space_group_name_H-M   'P 1'
#
loop_
_entity.id
_entity.type
_entity.pdbx_description
1 polymer ?
#
loop_
_entity_poly.entity_id
_entity_poly.type
_entity_poly.pdbx_seq_one_letter_code
_entity_poly.pdbx_strand_id
1 'polypeptide(L)'
;MLFVAPMEMTESPRMEVILGLVAIILALAAALMALVWLSLRARSSNPTRTPPGPGGGTSSRSSFITPDQIDNLSARLDESTSDIVRLEDRIRRLESMLLEDDPRMRSSSDEVSVADASPPTAVAVSSHGVTGGADAAGSPNAVEPKTRDILRLAEAGYTPVEIAQRLDETTGTVQLVLSLHRSRASQDDHR
;
A
#
# COMPACT_ATOMS: atom_id res chain seq x y z
N MET A 1 20.35 58.82 -24.04
CA MET A 1 19.67 57.61 -24.53
C MET A 1 19.98 56.48 -23.56
N LEU A 2 19.07 56.17 -22.64
CA LEU A 2 19.22 55.10 -21.65
C LEU A 2 18.66 53.81 -22.25
N PHE A 3 19.54 52.83 -22.46
CA PHE A 3 19.22 51.52 -22.98
C PHE A 3 18.72 50.67 -21.79
N VAL A 4 17.40 50.46 -21.71
CA VAL A 4 16.79 49.57 -20.71
C VAL A 4 16.90 48.15 -21.25
N ALA A 5 17.77 47.34 -20.63
CA ALA A 5 17.88 45.93 -20.96
C ALA A 5 16.65 45.16 -20.42
N PRO A 6 15.97 44.35 -21.24
CA PRO A 6 14.88 43.50 -20.78
C PRO A 6 15.44 42.39 -19.88
N MET A 7 14.99 42.36 -18.62
CA MET A 7 15.17 41.20 -17.76
C MET A 7 14.27 40.08 -18.28
N GLU A 8 14.87 39.13 -18.99
CA GLU A 8 14.23 37.84 -19.22
C GLU A 8 14.14 37.10 -17.87
N MET A 9 12.93 37.08 -17.31
CA MET A 9 12.56 36.24 -16.19
C MET A 9 12.66 34.78 -16.66
N THR A 10 13.74 34.12 -16.26
CA THR A 10 13.97 32.70 -16.49
C THR A 10 12.89 31.91 -15.73
N GLU A 11 11.86 31.47 -16.45
CA GLU A 11 10.89 30.52 -15.92
C GLU A 11 11.61 29.27 -15.42
N SER A 12 11.40 28.97 -14.14
CA SER A 12 12.13 27.91 -13.45
C SER A 12 11.68 26.54 -13.97
N PRO A 13 12.59 25.64 -14.39
CA PRO A 13 12.28 24.30 -14.93
C PRO A 13 11.52 23.40 -13.93
N ARG A 14 11.41 23.82 -12.67
CA ARG A 14 10.66 23.13 -11.62
C ARG A 14 9.14 23.16 -11.86
N MET A 15 8.61 24.19 -12.52
CA MET A 15 7.17 24.32 -12.76
C MET A 15 6.66 23.32 -13.80
N GLU A 16 7.46 23.04 -14.85
CA GLU A 16 7.10 22.05 -15.88
C GLU A 16 7.04 20.62 -15.32
N VAL A 17 7.98 20.26 -14.43
CA VAL A 17 8.01 18.94 -13.78
C VAL A 17 6.78 18.76 -12.87
N ILE A 18 6.41 19.79 -12.10
CA ILE A 18 5.24 19.74 -11.23
C ILE A 18 3.96 19.58 -12.05
N LEU A 19 3.80 20.36 -13.13
CA LEU A 19 2.65 20.24 -14.03
C LEU A 19 2.55 18.84 -14.67
N GLY A 20 3.69 18.27 -15.08
CA GLY A 20 3.77 16.92 -15.61
C GLY A 20 3.32 15.85 -14.60
N LEU A 21 3.80 15.93 -13.36
CA LEU A 21 3.41 15.00 -12.30
C LEU A 21 1.91 15.09 -11.96
N VAL A 22 1.37 16.31 -11.88
CA VAL A 22 -0.07 16.52 -11.64
C VAL A 22 -0.91 15.90 -12.75
N ALA A 23 -0.52 16.07 -14.02
CA ALA A 23 -1.21 15.47 -15.15
C ALA A 23 -1.21 13.93 -15.10
N ILE A 24 -0.08 13.31 -14.72
CA ILE A 24 0.04 11.85 -14.60
C ILE A 24 -0.86 11.32 -13.47
N ILE A 25 -0.87 11.99 -12.30
CA ILE A 25 -1.71 11.60 -11.16
C ILE A 25 -3.20 11.67 -11.53
N LEU A 26 -3.62 12.73 -12.21
CA LEU A 26 -5.00 12.88 -12.67
C LEU A 26 -5.39 11.79 -13.68
N ALA A 27 -4.51 11.44 -14.60
CA ALA A 27 -4.74 10.37 -15.57
C ALA A 27 -4.88 9.00 -14.89
N LEU A 28 -4.04 8.70 -13.89
CA LEU A 28 -4.12 7.46 -13.10
C LEU A 28 -5.42 7.38 -12.27
N ALA A 29 -5.80 8.49 -11.63
CA ALA A 29 -7.04 8.54 -10.86
C ALA A 29 -8.27 8.29 -11.74
N ALA A 30 -8.32 8.89 -12.93
CA ALA A 30 -9.39 8.67 -13.90
C ALA A 30 -9.45 7.22 -14.40
N ALA A 31 -8.28 6.61 -14.69
CA ALA A 31 -8.20 5.21 -15.12
C ALA A 31 -8.70 4.24 -14.04
N LEU A 32 -8.31 4.46 -12.78
CA LEU A 32 -8.79 3.65 -11.65
C LEU A 32 -10.29 3.80 -11.44
N MET A 33 -10.82 5.03 -11.53
CA MET A 33 -12.25 5.28 -11.39
C MET A 33 -13.06 4.59 -12.50
N ALA A 34 -12.56 4.62 -13.75
CA ALA A 34 -13.18 3.91 -14.87
C ALA A 34 -13.15 2.39 -14.69
N LEU A 35 -12.04 1.83 -14.16
CA LEU A 35 -11.91 0.40 -13.86
C LEU A 35 -12.92 -0.03 -12.78
N VAL A 36 -13.02 0.73 -11.70
CA VAL A 36 -13.99 0.49 -10.61
C VAL A 36 -15.41 0.54 -11.16
N TRP A 37 -15.75 1.58 -11.93
CA TRP A 37 -17.06 1.70 -12.56
C TRP A 37 -17.39 0.53 -13.49
N LEU A 38 -16.43 0.06 -14.28
CA LEU A 38 -16.60 -1.09 -15.16
C LEU A 38 -16.81 -2.38 -14.36
N SER A 39 -16.10 -2.56 -13.24
CA SER A 39 -16.25 -3.73 -12.36
C SER A 39 -17.63 -3.78 -11.67
N LEU A 40 -18.13 -2.62 -11.23
CA LEU A 40 -19.48 -2.47 -10.68
C LEU A 40 -20.53 -2.79 -11.73
N ARG A 41 -20.31 -2.33 -12.97
CA ARG A 41 -21.23 -2.57 -14.08
C ARG A 41 -21.25 -4.05 -14.50
N ALA A 42 -20.09 -4.71 -14.55
CA ALA A 42 -19.98 -6.13 -14.88
C ALA A 42 -20.72 -7.03 -13.88
N ARG A 43 -20.82 -6.65 -12.60
CA ARG A 43 -21.62 -7.38 -11.62
C ARG A 43 -23.13 -7.24 -11.83
N SER A 44 -23.59 -6.13 -12.40
CA SER A 44 -25.03 -5.89 -12.61
C SER A 44 -25.63 -6.69 -13.78
N SER A 45 -24.78 -7.24 -14.67
CA SER A 45 -25.23 -7.89 -15.89
C SER A 45 -25.32 -9.42 -15.82
N ASN A 46 -25.48 -10.00 -14.63
CA ASN A 46 -25.99 -11.37 -14.51
C ASN A 46 -27.50 -11.31 -14.33
N PRO A 47 -28.31 -11.23 -15.42
CA PRO A 47 -29.74 -11.45 -15.30
C PRO A 47 -29.92 -12.90 -14.89
N THR A 48 -30.17 -13.10 -13.61
CA THR A 48 -30.68 -14.35 -13.07
C THR A 48 -31.92 -14.71 -13.88
N ARG A 49 -31.77 -15.68 -14.80
CA ARG A 49 -32.87 -16.35 -15.50
C ARG A 49 -33.79 -16.91 -14.43
N THR A 50 -34.81 -16.13 -14.09
CA THR A 50 -35.85 -16.53 -13.16
C THR A 50 -36.95 -17.17 -14.02
N PRO A 51 -37.22 -18.48 -13.90
CA PRO A 51 -38.38 -19.07 -14.56
C PRO A 51 -39.65 -18.46 -13.93
N PRO A 52 -40.65 -18.07 -14.74
CA PRO A 52 -41.89 -17.51 -14.22
C PRO A 52 -42.73 -18.63 -13.60
N GLY A 53 -42.75 -18.70 -12.27
CA GLY A 53 -43.67 -19.51 -11.48
C GLY A 53 -44.66 -18.61 -10.75
N PRO A 54 -45.98 -18.75 -10.95
CA PRO A 54 -46.97 -17.94 -10.26
C PRO A 54 -47.31 -18.59 -8.91
N GLY A 55 -47.17 -17.85 -7.82
CA GLY A 55 -47.69 -18.29 -6.53
C GLY A 55 -46.93 -17.71 -5.35
N GLY A 56 -47.54 -16.73 -4.69
CA GLY A 56 -46.98 -16.06 -3.53
C GLY A 56 -46.78 -16.94 -2.30
N GLY A 57 -45.99 -16.42 -1.38
CA GLY A 57 -45.74 -17.01 -0.08
C GLY A 57 -44.50 -16.43 0.54
N THR A 58 -44.66 -15.35 1.30
CA THR A 58 -43.67 -14.85 2.26
C THR A 58 -43.54 -15.87 3.38
N SER A 59 -42.79 -16.94 3.14
CA SER A 59 -42.37 -17.87 4.17
C SER A 59 -40.94 -17.53 4.53
N SER A 60 -40.74 -17.03 5.74
CA SER A 60 -39.46 -17.07 6.46
C SER A 60 -39.04 -18.54 6.57
N ARG A 61 -38.44 -19.03 5.49
CA ARG A 61 -37.94 -20.38 5.36
C ARG A 61 -36.66 -20.41 6.17
N SER A 62 -36.78 -20.84 7.43
CA SER A 62 -35.67 -21.44 8.17
C SER A 62 -34.95 -22.37 7.20
N SER A 63 -33.79 -21.93 6.70
CA SER A 63 -32.93 -22.68 5.82
C SER A 63 -32.37 -23.84 6.63
N PHE A 64 -33.18 -24.89 6.73
CA PHE A 64 -32.73 -26.20 7.15
C PHE A 64 -31.60 -26.56 6.19
N ILE A 65 -30.37 -26.52 6.70
CA ILE A 65 -29.18 -26.90 5.94
C ILE A 65 -29.38 -28.37 5.59
N THR A 66 -29.68 -28.63 4.32
CA THR A 66 -29.76 -30.00 3.82
C THR A 66 -28.36 -30.61 3.81
N PRO A 67 -28.22 -31.92 4.02
CA PRO A 67 -26.93 -32.62 3.95
C PRO A 67 -26.15 -32.28 2.67
N ASP A 68 -26.87 -32.17 1.54
CA ASP A 68 -26.28 -31.79 0.24
C ASP A 68 -25.60 -30.41 0.24
N GLN A 69 -26.05 -29.46 1.07
CA GLN A 69 -25.39 -28.16 1.20
C GLN A 69 -24.07 -28.26 1.97
N ILE A 70 -23.99 -29.19 2.93
CA ILE A 70 -22.76 -29.45 3.69
C ILE A 70 -21.72 -30.09 2.78
N ASP A 71 -22.15 -31.03 1.93
CA ASP A 71 -21.27 -31.68 0.95
C ASP A 71 -20.79 -30.69 -0.14
N ASN A 72 -21.63 -29.73 -0.53
CA ASN A 72 -21.21 -28.67 -1.46
C ASN A 72 -20.22 -27.69 -0.80
N LEU A 73 -20.44 -27.36 0.49
CA LEU A 73 -19.54 -26.52 1.25
C LEU A 73 -18.18 -27.19 1.49
N SER A 74 -18.14 -28.49 1.78
CA SER A 74 -16.88 -29.23 1.93
C SER A 74 -16.11 -29.29 0.63
N ALA A 75 -16.76 -29.62 -0.49
CA ALA A 75 -16.12 -29.61 -1.81
C ALA A 75 -15.55 -28.23 -2.16
N ARG A 76 -16.26 -27.16 -1.80
CA ARG A 76 -15.79 -25.78 -2.02
C ARG A 76 -14.62 -25.39 -1.11
N LEU A 77 -14.57 -25.91 0.11
CA LEU A 77 -13.44 -25.72 1.02
C LEU A 77 -12.19 -26.47 0.53
N ASP A 78 -12.37 -27.68 0.01
CA ASP A 78 -11.27 -28.46 -0.58
C ASP A 78 -10.71 -27.76 -1.83
N GLU A 79 -11.58 -27.22 -2.69
CA GLU A 79 -11.14 -26.44 -3.85
C GLU A 79 -10.41 -25.15 -3.43
N SER A 80 -10.91 -24.43 -2.42
CA SER A 80 -10.22 -23.27 -1.87
C SER A 80 -8.85 -23.62 -1.28
N THR A 81 -8.71 -24.79 -0.67
CA THR A 81 -7.44 -25.25 -0.09
C THR A 81 -6.43 -25.59 -1.19
N SER A 82 -6.89 -26.22 -2.27
CA SER A 82 -6.08 -26.47 -3.46
C SER A 82 -5.57 -25.18 -4.11
N ASP A 83 -6.42 -24.15 -4.19
CA ASP A 83 -6.03 -22.85 -4.71
C ASP A 83 -4.96 -22.15 -3.85
N ILE A 84 -5.04 -22.27 -2.53
CA ILE A 84 -4.03 -21.71 -1.61
C ILE A 84 -2.67 -22.36 -1.84
N VAL A 85 -2.60 -23.70 -1.92
CA VAL A 85 -1.35 -24.42 -2.19
C VAL A 85 -0.75 -23.98 -3.54
N ARG A 86 -1.59 -23.81 -4.55
CA ARG A 86 -1.14 -23.33 -5.88
C ARG A 86 -0.60 -21.90 -5.86
N LEU A 87 -1.17 -21.04 -5.01
CA LEU A 87 -0.69 -19.67 -4.79
C LEU A 87 0.65 -19.66 -4.07
N GLU A 88 0.81 -20.49 -3.04
CA GLU A 88 2.08 -20.65 -2.31
C GLU A 88 3.20 -21.12 -3.24
N ASP A 89 2.95 -22.10 -4.10
CA ASP A 89 3.92 -22.56 -5.11
C ASP A 89 4.31 -21.46 -6.09
N ARG A 90 3.34 -20.62 -6.51
CA ARG A 90 3.60 -19.46 -7.36
C ARG A 90 4.45 -18.41 -6.66
N ILE A 91 4.18 -18.12 -5.39
CA ILE A 91 4.96 -17.17 -4.59
C ILE A 91 6.39 -17.69 -4.47
N ARG A 92 6.58 -18.95 -4.09
CA ARG A 92 7.90 -19.57 -3.96
C ARG A 92 8.69 -19.53 -5.28
N ARG A 93 8.01 -19.72 -6.41
CA ARG A 93 8.61 -19.58 -7.74
C ARG A 93 9.01 -18.14 -8.05
N LEU A 94 8.18 -17.16 -7.71
CA LEU A 94 8.53 -15.75 -7.89
C LEU A 94 9.69 -15.32 -7.00
N GLU A 95 9.72 -15.78 -5.75
CA GLU A 95 10.84 -15.57 -4.83
C GLU A 95 12.14 -16.17 -5.39
N SER A 96 12.09 -17.39 -5.95
CA SER A 96 13.27 -17.97 -6.60
C SER A 96 13.76 -17.15 -7.79
N MET A 97 12.86 -16.62 -8.62
CA MET A 97 13.24 -15.76 -9.76
C MET A 97 13.85 -14.44 -9.29
N LEU A 98 13.28 -13.84 -8.24
CA LEU A 98 13.81 -12.61 -7.66
C LEU A 98 15.21 -12.80 -7.07
N LEU A 99 15.45 -13.95 -6.42
CA LEU A 99 16.75 -14.27 -5.84
C LEU A 99 17.81 -14.54 -6.93
N GLU A 100 17.40 -15.11 -8.07
CA GLU A 100 18.30 -15.44 -9.18
C GLU A 100 18.68 -14.22 -10.04
N ASP A 101 17.87 -13.15 -10.05
CA ASP A 101 18.13 -11.92 -10.82
C ASP A 101 19.06 -10.91 -10.11
N ASP A 102 19.44 -11.14 -8.85
CA ASP A 102 20.32 -10.24 -8.06
C ASP A 102 21.86 -10.45 -8.14
N PRO A 103 22.47 -11.34 -8.96
CA PRO A 103 23.94 -11.42 -9.05
C PRO A 103 24.56 -10.33 -9.95
N ARG A 104 23.76 -9.65 -10.79
CA ARG A 104 24.26 -8.60 -11.72
C ARG A 104 24.34 -7.20 -11.10
N MET A 105 23.57 -6.91 -10.04
CA MET A 105 23.72 -5.64 -9.32
C MET A 105 24.93 -5.64 -8.38
N ARG A 106 25.32 -6.81 -7.88
CA ARG A 106 26.47 -6.92 -6.97
C ARG A 106 27.83 -6.80 -7.68
N SER A 107 27.90 -7.13 -8.97
CA SER A 107 29.12 -7.05 -9.78
C SER A 107 29.41 -5.66 -10.37
N SER A 108 28.45 -4.71 -10.28
CA SER A 108 28.63 -3.35 -10.80
C SER A 108 28.97 -2.29 -9.74
N SER A 109 28.96 -2.65 -8.45
CA SER A 109 29.35 -1.72 -7.36
C SER A 109 30.83 -1.80 -6.95
N ASP A 110 31.57 -2.85 -7.36
CA ASP A 110 32.97 -3.05 -6.92
C ASP A 110 34.02 -2.47 -7.89
N GLU A 111 33.62 -1.97 -9.07
CA GLU A 111 34.54 -1.35 -10.05
C GLU A 111 34.55 0.20 -10.04
N VAL A 112 33.85 0.87 -9.09
CA VAL A 112 33.91 2.33 -8.93
C VAL A 112 34.73 2.72 -7.71
N SER A 113 35.89 2.10 -7.56
CA SER A 113 36.90 2.57 -6.62
C SER A 113 38.27 2.47 -7.26
N VAL A 114 39.00 3.59 -7.20
CA VAL A 114 40.40 3.82 -7.56
C VAL A 114 40.66 4.45 -8.93
N ALA A 115 41.20 5.67 -8.82
CA ALA A 115 41.94 6.48 -9.79
C ALA A 115 41.14 7.49 -10.63
N ASP A 116 40.80 8.63 -10.02
CA ASP A 116 41.32 9.89 -10.58
C ASP A 116 41.50 10.96 -9.49
N ALA A 117 42.65 11.61 -9.53
CA ALA A 117 43.07 12.65 -8.61
C ALA A 117 43.13 13.97 -9.35
N SER A 118 42.13 14.85 -9.16
CA SER A 118 42.22 16.30 -9.41
C SER A 118 41.05 17.12 -8.80
N PRO A 119 41.27 18.41 -8.47
CA PRO A 119 40.47 19.20 -7.51
C PRO A 119 39.20 19.86 -8.10
N PRO A 120 38.31 20.46 -7.26
CA PRO A 120 36.86 20.30 -7.40
C PRO A 120 36.21 21.40 -8.25
N THR A 121 35.47 20.98 -9.28
CA THR A 121 34.40 21.80 -9.87
C THR A 121 33.08 21.24 -9.36
N ALA A 122 32.39 22.04 -8.55
CA ALA A 122 31.13 21.69 -7.91
C ALA A 122 30.03 21.47 -8.96
N VAL A 123 29.83 20.21 -9.34
CA VAL A 123 28.62 19.77 -10.03
C VAL A 123 27.85 18.94 -9.02
N ALA A 124 26.82 19.55 -8.45
CA ALA A 124 25.90 18.91 -7.51
C ALA A 124 25.06 17.87 -8.26
N VAL A 125 25.62 16.67 -8.42
CA VAL A 125 24.89 15.47 -8.79
C VAL A 125 24.04 15.11 -7.58
N SER A 126 22.75 15.44 -7.64
CA SER A 126 21.77 15.02 -6.66
C SER A 126 21.61 13.51 -6.78
N SER A 127 22.34 12.80 -5.92
CA SER A 127 22.05 11.44 -5.52
C SER A 127 20.57 11.36 -5.14
N HIS A 128 19.82 10.54 -5.89
CA HIS A 128 18.47 10.14 -5.53
C HIS A 128 18.58 9.17 -4.34
N GLY A 129 18.87 9.75 -3.17
CA GLY A 129 18.74 9.08 -1.90
C GLY A 129 17.25 8.86 -1.66
N VAL A 130 16.86 7.59 -1.63
CA VAL A 130 15.67 7.14 -0.89
C VAL A 130 15.74 7.78 0.50
N THR A 131 14.87 8.76 0.73
CA THR A 131 14.60 9.34 2.04
C THR A 131 13.79 8.34 2.85
N GLY A 132 14.46 7.26 3.24
CA GLY A 132 13.94 6.22 4.10
C GLY A 132 14.92 5.97 5.23
N GLY A 133 14.88 6.83 6.25
CA GLY A 133 15.48 6.52 7.53
C GLY A 133 16.57 7.49 8.00
N ALA A 134 16.34 7.96 9.23
CA ALA A 134 17.33 8.23 10.27
C ALA A 134 17.38 9.66 10.84
N ASP A 135 16.27 10.40 10.85
CA ASP A 135 16.10 11.53 11.78
C ASP A 135 15.00 11.22 12.81
N ALA A 136 15.22 10.18 13.62
CA ALA A 136 14.42 9.91 14.82
C ALA A 136 15.32 9.62 16.04
N ALA A 137 16.35 10.45 16.23
CA ALA A 137 17.00 10.65 17.53
C ALA A 137 16.26 11.72 18.35
N GLY A 138 14.93 11.80 18.20
CA GLY A 138 14.06 12.69 18.95
C GLY A 138 13.73 12.09 20.31
N SER A 139 14.27 12.70 21.36
CA SER A 139 13.91 12.63 22.79
C SER A 139 12.89 11.55 23.21
N PRO A 140 13.23 10.59 24.08
CA PRO A 140 12.42 9.41 24.45
C PRO A 140 11.09 9.69 25.19
N ASN A 141 10.67 10.95 25.31
CA ASN A 141 9.44 11.35 25.99
C ASN A 141 8.51 12.26 25.16
N ALA A 142 8.87 12.62 23.92
CA ALA A 142 7.96 13.33 23.03
C ALA A 142 7.15 12.31 22.23
N VAL A 143 6.08 11.77 22.82
CA VAL A 143 5.09 10.98 22.06
C VAL A 143 4.57 11.88 20.93
N GLU A 144 4.88 11.52 19.68
CA GLU A 144 4.41 12.26 18.52
C GLU A 144 2.88 12.42 18.59
N PRO A 145 2.33 13.58 18.17
CA PRO A 145 0.90 13.85 18.25
C PRO A 145 0.07 12.75 17.58
N LYS A 146 0.57 12.18 16.47
CA LYS A 146 -0.06 11.06 15.75
C LYS A 146 -0.15 9.77 16.57
N THR A 147 0.89 9.44 17.35
CA THR A 147 0.89 8.25 18.21
C THR A 147 -0.19 8.32 19.28
N ARG A 148 -0.45 9.52 19.82
CA ARG A 148 -1.53 9.73 20.79
C ARG A 148 -2.91 9.48 20.17
N ASP A 149 -3.11 9.92 18.93
CA ASP A 149 -4.38 9.72 18.24
C ASP A 149 -4.62 8.24 17.91
N ILE A 150 -3.58 7.49 17.52
CA ILE A 150 -3.65 6.03 17.34
C ILE A 150 -4.09 5.33 18.63
N LEU A 151 -3.44 5.65 19.76
CA LEU A 151 -3.75 5.03 21.05
C LEU A 151 -5.17 5.38 21.52
N ARG A 152 -5.58 6.63 21.38
CA ARG A 152 -6.94 7.08 21.73
C ARG A 152 -8.02 6.35 20.95
N LEU A 153 -7.81 6.12 19.65
CA LEU A 153 -8.75 5.35 18.82
C LEU A 153 -8.75 3.86 19.18
N ALA A 154 -7.60 3.29 19.52
CA ALA A 154 -7.52 1.91 19.98
C ALA A 154 -8.25 1.71 21.32
N GLU A 155 -8.11 2.65 22.26
CA GLU A 155 -8.87 2.66 23.52
C GLU A 155 -10.38 2.81 23.30
N ALA A 156 -10.80 3.49 22.22
CA ALA A 156 -12.19 3.58 21.81
C ALA A 156 -12.73 2.31 21.10
N GLY A 157 -11.90 1.27 20.94
CA GLY A 157 -12.30 -0.03 20.39
C GLY A 157 -12.21 -0.15 18.86
N TYR A 158 -11.59 0.81 18.17
CA TYR A 158 -11.40 0.72 16.71
C TYR A 158 -10.35 -0.33 16.34
N THR A 159 -10.55 -1.00 15.20
CA THR A 159 -9.60 -1.97 14.67
C THR A 159 -8.41 -1.29 13.99
N PRO A 160 -7.24 -1.94 13.87
CA PRO A 160 -6.06 -1.34 13.23
C PRO A 160 -6.29 -0.85 11.80
N VAL A 161 -7.17 -1.53 11.05
CA VAL A 161 -7.53 -1.14 9.67
C VAL A 161 -8.39 0.12 9.65
N GLU A 162 -9.35 0.25 10.57
CA GLU A 162 -10.19 1.45 10.69
C GLU A 162 -9.39 2.67 11.14
N ILE A 163 -8.43 2.47 12.07
CA ILE A 163 -7.53 3.52 12.53
C ILE A 163 -6.65 4.02 11.38
N ALA A 164 -6.07 3.09 10.60
CA ALA A 164 -5.27 3.39 9.42
C ALA A 164 -6.05 4.21 8.39
N GLN A 165 -7.28 3.81 8.08
CA GLN A 165 -8.16 4.55 7.17
C GLN A 165 -8.52 5.95 7.67
N ARG A 166 -8.72 6.12 8.98
CA ARG A 166 -9.15 7.41 9.57
C ARG A 166 -8.02 8.42 9.69
N LEU A 167 -6.79 7.95 9.89
CA LEU A 167 -5.60 8.79 10.05
C LEU A 167 -4.79 8.94 8.76
N ASP A 168 -5.24 8.32 7.66
CA ASP A 168 -4.50 8.24 6.39
C ASP A 168 -3.09 7.68 6.58
N GLU A 169 -2.99 6.60 7.37
CA GLU A 169 -1.73 5.94 7.72
C GLU A 169 -1.73 4.48 7.24
N THR A 170 -0.55 3.87 7.13
CA THR A 170 -0.47 2.45 6.76
C THR A 170 -0.86 1.55 7.93
N THR A 171 -1.57 0.44 7.66
CA THR A 171 -1.94 -0.56 8.68
C THR A 171 -0.71 -1.09 9.43
N GLY A 172 0.44 -1.23 8.74
CA GLY A 172 1.70 -1.67 9.36
C GLY A 172 2.21 -0.69 10.41
N THR A 173 2.19 0.62 10.12
CA THR A 173 2.57 1.68 11.08
C THR A 173 1.71 1.61 12.34
N VAL A 174 0.39 1.48 12.17
CA VAL A 174 -0.56 1.39 13.29
C VAL A 174 -0.30 0.14 14.15
N GLN A 175 -0.13 -1.02 13.52
CA GLN A 175 0.17 -2.26 14.24
C GLN A 175 1.49 -2.21 14.99
N LEU A 176 2.53 -1.60 14.40
CA LEU A 176 3.83 -1.43 15.04
C LEU A 176 3.71 -0.58 16.31
N VAL A 177 3.02 0.58 16.22
CA VAL A 177 2.79 1.47 17.37
C VAL A 177 2.04 0.75 18.50
N LEU A 178 0.96 0.03 18.17
CA LEU A 178 0.19 -0.72 19.16
C LEU A 178 1.01 -1.86 19.80
N SER A 179 1.87 -2.52 19.01
CA SER A 179 2.75 -3.58 19.50
C SER A 179 3.80 -3.04 20.47
N LEU A 180 4.46 -1.93 20.10
CA LEU A 180 5.43 -1.25 20.96
C LEU A 180 4.80 -0.78 22.28
N HIS A 181 3.57 -0.25 22.23
CA HIS A 181 2.84 0.16 23.43
C HIS A 181 2.52 -1.03 24.34
N ARG A 182 2.05 -2.15 23.78
CA ARG A 182 1.78 -3.38 24.53
C ARG A 182 3.05 -3.93 25.18
N SER A 183 4.15 -4.00 24.43
CA SER A 183 5.44 -4.46 24.95
C SER A 183 5.94 -3.60 26.11
N ARG A 184 5.76 -2.28 26.04
CA ARG A 184 6.14 -1.36 27.12
C ARG A 184 5.26 -1.54 28.37
N ALA A 185 3.95 -1.67 28.20
CA ALA A 185 3.04 -1.92 29.31
C ALA A 185 3.35 -3.23 30.05
N SER A 186 3.73 -4.29 29.32
CA SER A 186 4.18 -5.55 29.92
C SER A 186 5.51 -5.43 30.67
N GLN A 187 6.38 -4.49 30.29
CA GLN A 187 7.67 -4.27 30.94
C GLN A 187 7.52 -3.55 32.29
N ASP A 188 6.53 -2.66 32.41
CA ASP A 188 6.26 -1.92 33.65
C ASP A 188 5.64 -2.81 34.75
N ASP A 189 4.96 -3.90 34.38
CA ASP A 189 4.35 -4.87 35.32
C ASP A 189 5.38 -5.84 35.98
N HIS A 190 6.65 -5.75 35.58
CA HIS A 190 7.75 -6.57 36.11
C HIS A 190 8.75 -5.78 36.96
N ARG A 191 8.38 -4.57 37.39
CA ARG A 191 9.16 -3.73 38.32
C ARG A 191 8.45 -3.55 39.64
#